data_AF-A0A8S0RIK5-F1
#
_entry.id   AF-A0A8S0RIK5-F1
#
_cell.length_a   1.000
_cell.length_b   1.000
_cell.length_c   1.000
_cell.angle_alpha   90.00
_cell.angle_beta   90.00
_cell.angle_gamma   90.00
#
_symmetry.space_group_name_H-M   'P 1'
#
loop_
_entity.id
_entity.type
_entity.pdbx_description
1 polymer ?
#
loop_
_entity_poly.entity_id
_entity_poly.type
_entity_poly.pdbx_seq_one_letter_code
_entity_poly.pdbx_strand_id
1 'polypeptide(L)'
;MWTIPPSFPLYNSILSSSPPTPHSRFSHIAIILLSIKKREREAMPEAPKESQKATEHEYDVAEKNKKTLQFIEDVTTNADQVQKRVLAEILSRNAHVEYLKRNGLNGHTDRETFKKIMPVVTYEDIQPDITRVANGDKSPILCSQPISEFLTSSGTSGGERKLMPTIEEELGRRSLLYSLLMPVINQFVPGLDKGKGMYFLFIKSEAKTPGGLVARPVLTSYYKSSHFKNRPYDPYTNYTSPNETILCLDSYQSMYSQMLCGLCQNKEVLRVGAVFASGFIRAIRFLEKHWTLLCKDIRTGTLNTQITDPSVREAVMKLLQPDPELADFIEAECSRESWQGIITRLWPNTKYVDVIVTGTMSQYIPTLDYYSNGLPLVCTMYASSECYFGVNLSPLCKPSEVSYTLVPTMAYFEFLPVHRNNGGINSISMPKSLNEKEQQELVDLVDVKVGQEYELVVTTYAGNSRF
;
A
#
# COMPACT_ATOMS: atom_id res chain seq x y z
N MET A 1 0.99 -30.70 4.13
CA MET A 1 0.23 -31.38 5.19
C MET A 1 0.95 -31.16 6.51
N TRP A 2 0.21 -30.84 7.58
CA TRP A 2 0.39 -31.19 8.99
C TRP A 2 -0.66 -30.40 9.77
N THR A 3 -1.44 -31.06 10.63
CA THR A 3 -2.65 -30.52 11.28
C THR A 3 -2.40 -30.09 12.72
N ILE A 4 -3.17 -29.09 13.19
CA ILE A 4 -3.10 -28.56 14.56
C ILE A 4 -4.20 -29.24 15.42
N PRO A 5 -3.87 -29.86 16.57
CA PRO A 5 -4.84 -30.38 17.53
C PRO A 5 -5.40 -29.28 18.48
N PRO A 6 -6.56 -29.50 19.13
CA PRO A 6 -7.37 -28.42 19.69
C PRO A 6 -7.10 -28.01 21.16
N SER A 7 -7.78 -26.92 21.52
CA SER A 7 -7.80 -26.16 22.77
C SER A 7 -8.24 -26.89 24.06
N PHE A 8 -7.85 -26.30 25.20
CA PHE A 8 -8.41 -26.51 26.55
C PHE A 8 -8.41 -25.14 27.31
N PRO A 9 -9.08 -24.95 28.47
CA PRO A 9 -10.20 -24.01 28.50
C PRO A 9 -10.04 -22.77 29.40
N LEU A 10 -10.97 -21.83 29.22
CA LEU A 10 -11.15 -20.62 30.06
C LEU A 10 -11.65 -20.94 31.47
N TYR A 11 -11.25 -20.12 32.45
CA TYR A 11 -11.84 -20.05 33.79
C TYR A 11 -12.54 -18.69 34.00
N ASN A 12 -13.66 -18.68 34.74
CA ASN A 12 -14.51 -17.50 34.96
C ASN A 12 -14.66 -17.13 36.45
N SER A 13 -14.43 -15.86 36.78
CA SER A 13 -14.83 -15.17 38.03
C SER A 13 -14.65 -13.66 37.83
N ILE A 14 -15.66 -12.89 37.40
CA ILE A 14 -16.79 -12.34 38.18
C ILE A 14 -16.34 -11.43 39.34
N LEU A 15 -16.72 -10.14 39.23
CA LEU A 15 -17.00 -9.08 40.23
C LEU A 15 -16.42 -7.73 39.72
N SER A 16 -17.14 -6.93 38.93
CA SER A 16 -18.27 -6.04 39.28
C SER A 16 -17.89 -4.74 40.04
N SER A 17 -17.72 -3.63 39.31
CA SER A 17 -18.03 -2.28 39.80
C SER A 17 -18.23 -1.27 38.65
N SER A 18 -19.07 -0.28 38.91
CA SER A 18 -19.40 0.91 38.11
C SER A 18 -19.95 1.96 39.12
N PRO A 19 -20.21 3.24 38.81
CA PRO A 19 -20.07 4.02 37.56
C PRO A 19 -19.08 5.21 37.83
N PRO A 20 -19.14 6.45 37.26
CA PRO A 20 -20.00 7.00 36.20
C PRO A 20 -19.30 7.79 35.06
N THR A 21 -20.13 8.19 34.10
CA THR A 21 -19.82 9.14 33.01
C THR A 21 -19.77 10.59 33.49
N PRO A 22 -19.19 11.49 32.68
CA PRO A 22 -19.90 12.73 32.38
C PRO A 22 -19.93 13.14 30.90
N HIS A 23 -21.02 13.85 30.59
CA HIS A 23 -21.46 14.58 29.40
C HIS A 23 -20.49 15.01 28.27
N SER A 24 -21.11 15.09 27.09
CA SER A 24 -20.62 15.68 25.85
C SER A 24 -20.28 17.17 25.92
N ARG A 25 -19.37 17.62 25.04
CA ARG A 25 -19.38 18.97 24.46
C ARG A 25 -18.76 19.02 23.04
N PHE A 26 -19.65 19.30 22.09
CA PHE A 26 -19.45 20.05 20.84
C PHE A 26 -18.05 20.54 20.45
N SER A 27 -17.60 20.06 19.29
CA SER A 27 -17.10 20.82 18.13
C SER A 27 -16.58 22.25 18.32
N HIS A 28 -15.37 22.53 17.82
CA HIS A 28 -15.00 23.80 17.17
C HIS A 28 -13.96 23.53 16.07
N ILE A 29 -14.29 23.89 14.82
CA ILE A 29 -13.32 23.95 13.71
C ILE A 29 -12.88 25.41 13.59
N ALA A 30 -11.57 25.66 13.62
CA ALA A 30 -11.01 27.00 13.55
C ALA A 30 -10.72 27.42 12.09
N ILE A 31 -11.52 28.33 11.55
CA ILE A 31 -11.28 28.94 10.23
C ILE A 31 -10.22 30.04 10.36
N ILE A 32 -9.12 29.94 9.61
CA ILE A 32 -8.09 30.97 9.54
C ILE A 32 -8.37 31.89 8.34
N LEU A 33 -8.61 33.17 8.62
CA LEU A 33 -8.78 34.21 7.60
C LEU A 33 -7.44 34.83 7.20
N LEU A 34 -7.20 34.94 5.90
CA LEU A 34 -6.10 35.71 5.33
C LEU A 34 -6.36 37.22 5.47
N SER A 35 -5.31 38.00 5.75
CA SER A 35 -5.33 39.45 5.67
C SER A 35 -4.15 39.96 4.85
N ILE A 36 -4.45 40.72 3.79
CA ILE A 36 -3.45 41.28 2.86
C ILE A 36 -3.20 42.74 3.23
N LYS A 37 -1.92 43.16 3.31
CA LYS A 37 -1.55 44.58 3.25
C LYS A 37 -0.32 44.79 2.37
N LYS A 38 -0.11 46.04 1.94
CA LYS A 38 0.56 46.40 0.68
C LYS A 38 1.95 47.01 0.90
N ARG A 39 2.82 46.88 -0.12
CA ARG A 39 4.22 47.35 -0.21
C ARG A 39 4.42 48.82 0.16
N GLU A 40 5.65 49.13 0.57
CA GLU A 40 6.48 50.17 -0.07
C GLU A 40 7.98 49.77 -0.02
N ARG A 41 8.89 50.58 -0.60
CA ARG A 41 10.34 50.24 -0.83
C ARG A 41 11.27 51.17 -0.03
N GLU A 42 12.61 51.08 0.02
CA GLU A 42 13.67 50.31 -0.69
C GLU A 42 14.86 50.15 0.32
N ALA A 43 16.07 49.60 0.11
CA ALA A 43 16.84 49.14 -1.06
C ALA A 43 17.75 47.93 -0.69
N MET A 44 19.09 48.04 -0.81
CA MET A 44 20.11 46.99 -0.51
C MET A 44 21.42 47.58 0.06
N PRO A 45 22.24 46.77 0.74
CA PRO A 45 23.59 46.47 0.22
C PRO A 45 23.90 44.96 0.09
N GLU A 46 25.15 44.61 -0.23
CA GLU A 46 25.57 43.31 -0.81
C GLU A 46 25.80 42.15 0.20
N ALA A 47 25.94 40.93 -0.35
CA ALA A 47 26.18 39.67 0.38
C ALA A 47 27.68 39.32 0.47
N PRO A 48 28.06 38.28 1.25
CA PRO A 48 28.38 37.02 0.55
C PRO A 48 28.08 35.68 1.28
N LYS A 49 27.61 34.72 0.47
CA LYS A 49 27.83 33.25 0.52
C LYS A 49 27.11 32.34 1.55
N GLU A 50 26.85 31.13 1.04
CA GLU A 50 26.66 29.82 1.72
C GLU A 50 25.52 29.65 2.73
N SER A 51 24.28 29.57 2.23
CA SER A 51 23.13 28.95 2.93
C SER A 51 21.99 28.42 2.03
N GLN A 52 21.84 28.93 0.80
CA GLN A 52 20.59 28.83 0.02
C GLN A 52 20.13 27.42 -0.41
N LYS A 53 21.00 26.40 -0.44
CA LYS A 53 20.62 25.04 -0.91
C LYS A 53 19.62 24.31 0.00
N ALA A 54 19.61 24.59 1.30
CA ALA A 54 18.63 23.96 2.20
C ALA A 54 17.22 24.53 1.98
N THR A 55 17.13 25.86 1.86
CA THR A 55 15.86 26.59 1.77
C THR A 55 15.09 26.34 0.48
N GLU A 56 15.78 26.17 -0.67
CA GLU A 56 15.09 25.89 -1.94
C GLU A 56 14.43 24.51 -1.96
N HIS A 57 15.11 23.47 -1.46
CA HIS A 57 14.55 22.12 -1.39
C HIS A 57 13.44 21.98 -0.35
N GLU A 58 13.57 22.61 0.84
CA GLU A 58 12.52 22.56 1.87
C GLU A 58 11.24 23.29 1.40
N TYR A 59 11.39 24.38 0.63
CA TYR A 59 10.27 25.12 0.04
C TYR A 59 9.54 24.33 -1.07
N ASP A 60 10.28 23.67 -1.96
CA ASP A 60 9.70 22.82 -3.02
C ASP A 60 8.92 21.63 -2.43
N VAL A 61 9.48 20.95 -1.43
CA VAL A 61 8.80 19.84 -0.72
C VAL A 61 7.52 20.32 -0.03
N ALA A 62 7.53 21.49 0.61
CA ALA A 62 6.34 22.05 1.28
C ALA A 62 5.21 22.37 0.27
N GLU A 63 5.54 23.02 -0.85
CA GLU A 63 4.55 23.37 -1.89
C GLU A 63 4.08 22.13 -2.67
N LYS A 64 4.93 21.12 -2.88
CA LYS A 64 4.53 19.80 -3.40
C LYS A 64 3.53 19.11 -2.47
N ASN A 65 3.82 19.03 -1.17
CA ASN A 65 2.90 18.43 -0.19
C ASN A 65 1.55 19.13 -0.19
N LYS A 66 1.55 20.47 -0.18
CA LYS A 66 0.35 21.30 -0.25
C LYS A 66 -0.48 21.04 -1.51
N LYS A 67 0.15 20.91 -2.69
CA LYS A 67 -0.53 20.54 -3.94
C LYS A 67 -1.17 19.14 -3.87
N THR A 68 -0.48 18.17 -3.29
CA THR A 68 -1.02 16.81 -3.10
C THR A 68 -2.20 16.79 -2.12
N LEU A 69 -2.16 17.57 -1.05
CA LEU A 69 -3.28 17.70 -0.11
C LEU A 69 -4.47 18.43 -0.74
N GLN A 70 -4.23 19.49 -1.52
CA GLN A 70 -5.29 20.16 -2.31
C GLN A 70 -5.93 19.20 -3.32
N PHE A 71 -5.14 18.37 -4.01
CA PHE A 71 -5.69 17.35 -4.90
C PHE A 71 -6.64 16.38 -4.18
N ILE A 72 -6.30 15.94 -2.96
CA ILE A 72 -7.17 15.07 -2.15
C ILE A 72 -8.48 15.79 -1.81
N GLU A 73 -8.42 17.05 -1.35
CA GLU A 73 -9.60 17.88 -1.05
C GLU A 73 -10.48 18.08 -2.30
N ASP A 74 -9.87 18.39 -3.44
CA ASP A 74 -10.57 18.62 -4.72
C ASP A 74 -11.31 17.37 -5.19
N VAL A 75 -10.68 16.19 -5.14
CA VAL A 75 -11.31 14.94 -5.64
C VAL A 75 -12.32 14.35 -4.67
N THR A 76 -12.17 14.56 -3.36
CA THR A 76 -13.14 14.11 -2.35
C THR A 76 -14.36 15.03 -2.30
N THR A 77 -14.17 16.35 -2.32
CA THR A 77 -15.27 17.34 -2.41
C THR A 77 -16.14 17.11 -3.65
N ASN A 78 -15.53 16.74 -4.79
CA ASN A 78 -16.22 16.59 -6.06
C ASN A 78 -16.45 15.11 -6.47
N ALA A 79 -16.47 14.18 -5.51
CA ALA A 79 -16.38 12.73 -5.76
C ALA A 79 -17.34 12.20 -6.84
N ASP A 80 -18.63 12.52 -6.82
CA ASP A 80 -19.59 12.09 -7.86
C ASP A 80 -19.25 12.64 -9.25
N GLN A 81 -18.81 13.90 -9.35
CA GLN A 81 -18.38 14.50 -10.61
C GLN A 81 -17.05 13.90 -11.12
N VAL A 82 -16.18 13.44 -10.21
CA VAL A 82 -14.97 12.68 -10.59
C VAL A 82 -15.36 11.29 -11.07
N GLN A 83 -16.19 10.56 -10.33
CA GLN A 83 -16.66 9.21 -10.68
C GLN A 83 -17.38 9.17 -12.04
N LYS A 84 -18.29 10.13 -12.30
CA LYS A 84 -18.95 10.28 -13.61
C LYS A 84 -17.96 10.51 -14.74
N ARG A 85 -16.92 11.33 -14.53
CA ARG A 85 -15.85 11.57 -15.53
C ARG A 85 -14.97 10.34 -15.74
N VAL A 86 -14.58 9.64 -14.67
CA VAL A 86 -13.78 8.40 -14.75
C VAL A 86 -14.53 7.32 -15.51
N LEU A 87 -15.81 7.08 -15.19
CA LEU A 87 -16.64 6.13 -15.93
C LEU A 87 -16.77 6.53 -17.40
N ALA A 88 -17.12 7.79 -17.68
CA ALA A 88 -17.24 8.27 -19.06
C ALA A 88 -15.92 8.15 -19.85
N GLU A 89 -14.76 8.36 -19.22
CA GLU A 89 -13.45 8.17 -19.84
C GLU A 89 -13.17 6.68 -20.13
N ILE A 90 -13.37 5.79 -19.16
CA ILE A 90 -13.20 4.33 -19.32
C ILE A 90 -14.09 3.83 -20.47
N LEU A 91 -15.36 4.21 -20.47
CA LEU A 91 -16.32 3.79 -21.50
C LEU A 91 -16.02 4.41 -22.86
N SER A 92 -15.64 5.69 -22.94
CA SER A 92 -15.21 6.31 -24.20
C SER A 92 -13.99 5.60 -24.80
N ARG A 93 -12.99 5.29 -23.96
CA ARG A 93 -11.75 4.65 -24.40
C ARG A 93 -11.96 3.18 -24.78
N ASN A 94 -12.90 2.48 -24.14
CA ASN A 94 -13.20 1.07 -24.41
C ASN A 94 -14.45 0.86 -25.28
N ALA A 95 -15.09 1.90 -25.82
CA ALA A 95 -16.37 1.86 -26.55
C ALA A 95 -16.46 0.86 -27.72
N HIS A 96 -15.32 0.32 -28.18
CA HIS A 96 -15.24 -0.60 -29.31
C HIS A 96 -14.66 -1.98 -28.96
N VAL A 97 -14.38 -2.27 -27.69
CA VAL A 97 -13.89 -3.58 -27.25
C VAL A 97 -14.97 -4.65 -27.37
N GLU A 98 -14.56 -5.92 -27.49
CA GLU A 98 -15.48 -7.05 -27.65
C GLU A 98 -16.46 -7.16 -26.47
N TYR A 99 -15.97 -7.02 -25.24
CA TYR A 99 -16.77 -7.22 -24.02
C TYR A 99 -17.92 -6.21 -23.89
N LEU A 100 -17.69 -4.92 -24.12
CA LEU A 100 -18.74 -3.89 -24.07
C LEU A 100 -19.73 -4.00 -25.25
N LYS A 101 -19.26 -4.46 -26.43
CA LYS A 101 -20.13 -4.79 -27.57
C LYS A 101 -21.00 -6.03 -27.31
N ARG A 102 -20.42 -7.08 -26.72
CA ARG A 102 -21.10 -8.36 -26.41
C ARG A 102 -22.24 -8.19 -25.42
N ASN A 103 -22.11 -7.26 -24.48
CA ASN A 103 -23.19 -6.87 -23.56
C ASN A 103 -24.15 -5.82 -24.15
N GLY A 104 -23.89 -5.26 -25.34
CA GLY A 104 -24.80 -4.33 -26.01
C GLY A 104 -24.71 -2.87 -25.55
N LEU A 105 -23.62 -2.43 -24.93
CA LEU A 105 -23.45 -1.05 -24.45
C LEU A 105 -23.32 -0.03 -25.61
N ASN A 106 -23.01 -0.48 -26.83
CA ASN A 106 -23.15 0.26 -28.09
C ASN A 106 -22.47 1.66 -28.15
N GLY A 107 -21.45 1.90 -27.31
CA GLY A 107 -20.75 3.18 -27.22
C GLY A 107 -21.41 4.22 -26.30
N HIS A 108 -22.42 3.84 -25.52
CA HIS A 108 -22.92 4.68 -24.43
C HIS A 108 -21.87 4.87 -23.33
N THR A 109 -21.81 6.08 -22.78
CA THR A 109 -20.81 6.50 -21.77
C THR A 109 -21.45 7.07 -20.49
N ASP A 110 -22.79 7.12 -20.44
CA ASP A 110 -23.56 7.59 -19.30
C ASP A 110 -23.76 6.51 -18.23
N ARG A 111 -23.81 6.94 -16.96
CA ARG A 111 -23.89 6.05 -15.79
C ARG A 111 -25.17 5.20 -15.78
N GLU A 112 -26.29 5.77 -16.21
CA GLU A 112 -27.60 5.11 -16.14
C GLU A 112 -27.69 3.95 -17.14
N THR A 113 -27.27 4.18 -18.39
CA THR A 113 -27.20 3.11 -19.40
C THR A 113 -26.15 2.07 -19.04
N PHE A 114 -24.99 2.48 -18.49
CA PHE A 114 -23.98 1.55 -17.99
C PHE A 114 -24.52 0.60 -16.91
N LYS A 115 -25.13 1.15 -15.83
CA LYS A 115 -25.71 0.34 -14.74
C LYS A 115 -26.84 -0.57 -15.20
N LYS A 116 -27.58 -0.18 -16.25
CA LYS A 116 -28.71 -0.96 -16.80
C LYS A 116 -28.28 -2.08 -17.75
N ILE A 117 -27.17 -1.92 -18.48
CA ILE A 117 -26.74 -2.85 -19.53
C ILE A 117 -25.62 -3.78 -19.07
N MET A 118 -24.69 -3.30 -18.25
CA MET A 118 -23.52 -4.09 -17.87
C MET A 118 -23.81 -4.97 -16.64
N PRO A 119 -23.64 -6.30 -16.75
CA PRO A 119 -23.84 -7.20 -15.60
C PRO A 119 -22.77 -6.95 -14.53
N VAL A 120 -23.11 -7.24 -13.28
CA VAL A 120 -22.10 -7.46 -12.23
C VAL A 120 -21.53 -8.87 -12.40
N VAL A 121 -20.21 -9.02 -12.34
CA VAL A 121 -19.49 -10.24 -12.73
C VAL A 121 -18.43 -10.64 -11.72
N THR A 122 -18.16 -11.94 -11.64
CA THR A 122 -17.02 -12.49 -10.91
C THR A 122 -15.82 -12.71 -11.85
N TYR A 123 -14.67 -13.10 -11.30
CA TYR A 123 -13.51 -13.52 -12.10
C TYR A 123 -13.82 -14.71 -13.00
N GLU A 124 -14.66 -15.61 -12.52
CA GLU A 124 -15.04 -16.84 -13.21
C GLU A 124 -15.82 -16.55 -14.51
N ASP A 125 -16.60 -15.46 -14.54
CA ASP A 125 -17.37 -15.01 -15.71
C ASP A 125 -16.48 -14.37 -16.79
N ILE A 126 -15.41 -13.66 -16.39
CA ILE A 126 -14.43 -13.03 -17.30
C ILE A 126 -13.21 -13.92 -17.58
N GLN A 127 -13.10 -15.07 -16.92
CA GLN A 127 -12.01 -16.04 -17.12
C GLN A 127 -11.83 -16.48 -18.59
N PRO A 128 -12.87 -16.67 -19.43
CA PRO A 128 -12.69 -17.02 -20.84
C PRO A 128 -11.96 -15.92 -21.64
N ASP A 129 -12.30 -14.66 -21.40
CA ASP A 129 -11.68 -13.51 -22.06
C ASP A 129 -10.24 -13.30 -21.60
N ILE A 130 -9.99 -13.41 -20.29
CA ILE A 130 -8.64 -13.43 -19.70
C ILE A 130 -7.80 -14.55 -20.31
N THR A 131 -8.37 -15.75 -20.50
CA THR A 131 -7.68 -16.92 -21.06
C THR A 131 -7.29 -16.71 -22.52
N ARG A 132 -8.13 -16.04 -23.32
CA ARG A 132 -7.79 -15.65 -24.71
C ARG A 132 -6.58 -14.72 -24.75
N VAL A 133 -6.60 -13.64 -23.96
CA VAL A 133 -5.47 -12.69 -23.88
C VAL A 133 -4.21 -13.39 -23.37
N ALA A 134 -4.32 -14.24 -22.34
CA ALA A 134 -3.20 -15.03 -21.83
C ALA A 134 -2.61 -15.98 -22.87
N ASN A 135 -3.44 -16.55 -23.76
CA ASN A 135 -3.00 -17.39 -24.87
C ASN A 135 -2.48 -16.60 -26.10
N GLY A 136 -2.50 -15.27 -26.05
CA GLY A 136 -1.92 -14.40 -27.07
C GLY A 136 -2.90 -13.81 -28.08
N ASP A 137 -4.21 -13.86 -27.81
CA ASP A 137 -5.19 -13.05 -28.54
C ASP A 137 -4.91 -11.55 -28.27
N LYS A 138 -4.63 -10.80 -29.35
CA LYS A 138 -4.31 -9.36 -29.31
C LYS A 138 -5.46 -8.49 -29.79
N SER A 139 -6.64 -9.06 -30.02
CA SER A 139 -7.84 -8.28 -30.27
C SER A 139 -8.23 -7.47 -29.02
N PRO A 140 -8.91 -6.32 -29.18
CA PRO A 140 -9.34 -5.51 -28.04
C PRO A 140 -10.56 -6.17 -27.36
N ILE A 141 -10.33 -7.18 -26.52
CA ILE A 141 -11.40 -7.94 -25.86
C ILE A 141 -11.97 -7.16 -24.67
N LEU A 142 -11.11 -6.83 -23.70
CA LEU A 142 -11.47 -6.14 -22.45
C LEU A 142 -11.10 -4.64 -22.48
N CYS A 143 -9.96 -4.30 -23.09
CA CYS A 143 -9.43 -2.94 -23.18
C CYS A 143 -9.05 -2.60 -24.63
N SER A 144 -9.10 -1.33 -25.00
CA SER A 144 -8.59 -0.84 -26.30
C SER A 144 -7.08 -0.64 -26.31
N GLN A 145 -6.46 -0.49 -25.13
CA GLN A 145 -5.01 -0.52 -24.97
C GLN A 145 -4.52 -1.96 -24.82
N PRO A 146 -3.33 -2.32 -25.35
CA PRO A 146 -2.73 -3.63 -25.14
C PRO A 146 -2.51 -3.91 -23.65
N ILE A 147 -2.94 -5.09 -23.19
CA ILE A 147 -2.61 -5.59 -21.85
C ILE A 147 -1.09 -5.82 -21.78
N SER A 148 -0.40 -5.14 -20.86
CA SER A 148 1.07 -5.20 -20.77
C SER A 148 1.56 -6.38 -19.93
N GLU A 149 0.80 -6.74 -18.89
CA GLU A 149 1.04 -7.93 -18.06
C GLU A 149 -0.22 -8.38 -17.31
N PHE A 150 -0.13 -9.53 -16.63
CA PHE A 150 -1.14 -10.02 -15.70
C PHE A 150 -0.65 -9.92 -14.25
N LEU A 151 -1.41 -9.19 -13.44
CA LEU A 151 -1.16 -9.02 -12.02
C LEU A 151 -1.79 -10.19 -11.25
N THR A 152 -0.96 -11.11 -10.78
CA THR A 152 -1.44 -12.29 -10.07
C THR A 152 -1.96 -11.89 -8.69
N SER A 153 -3.23 -12.18 -8.42
CA SER A 153 -3.83 -11.94 -7.11
C SER A 153 -3.27 -12.91 -6.05
N SER A 154 -3.58 -12.62 -4.78
CA SER A 154 -3.44 -13.58 -3.69
C SER A 154 -4.69 -14.47 -3.55
N GLY A 155 -5.85 -14.02 -4.06
CA GLY A 155 -7.03 -14.85 -4.23
C GLY A 155 -6.86 -15.87 -5.36
N THR A 156 -7.42 -17.04 -5.19
CA THR A 156 -7.34 -18.15 -6.15
C THR A 156 -8.70 -18.51 -6.76
N SER A 157 -8.65 -19.21 -7.90
CA SER A 157 -9.79 -19.89 -8.53
C SER A 157 -9.31 -21.22 -9.08
N GLY A 158 -10.06 -22.30 -8.84
CA GLY A 158 -9.62 -23.67 -9.17
C GLY A 158 -8.32 -24.13 -8.49
N GLY A 159 -7.82 -23.37 -7.50
CA GLY A 159 -6.51 -23.56 -6.87
C GLY A 159 -5.42 -22.60 -7.39
N GLU A 160 -5.55 -22.08 -8.60
CA GLU A 160 -4.59 -21.18 -9.24
C GLU A 160 -4.85 -19.70 -8.95
N ARG A 161 -3.83 -18.84 -9.09
CA ARG A 161 -3.97 -17.40 -8.83
C ARG A 161 -4.83 -16.71 -9.88
N LYS A 162 -5.77 -15.85 -9.46
CA LYS A 162 -6.54 -14.99 -10.37
C LYS A 162 -5.60 -14.04 -11.14
N LEU A 163 -5.70 -14.02 -12.48
CA LEU A 163 -4.87 -13.23 -13.40
C LEU A 163 -5.58 -11.90 -13.73
N MET A 164 -5.22 -10.80 -13.06
CA MET A 164 -5.87 -9.51 -13.31
C MET A 164 -5.15 -8.78 -14.46
N PRO A 165 -5.82 -8.44 -15.57
CA PRO A 165 -5.18 -7.71 -16.66
C PRO A 165 -4.79 -6.30 -16.21
N THR A 166 -3.63 -5.80 -16.65
CA THR A 166 -3.27 -4.37 -16.50
C THR A 166 -2.74 -3.81 -17.82
N ILE A 167 -2.94 -2.50 -17.99
CA ILE A 167 -2.29 -1.69 -19.02
C ILE A 167 -1.16 -0.87 -18.38
N GLU A 168 -0.23 -0.37 -19.19
CA GLU A 168 0.96 0.35 -18.70
C GLU A 168 0.62 1.62 -17.91
N GLU A 169 -0.40 2.35 -18.36
CA GLU A 169 -0.88 3.61 -17.76
C GLU A 169 -1.27 3.47 -16.27
N GLU A 170 -1.68 2.26 -15.84
CA GLU A 170 -2.02 1.99 -14.44
C GLU A 170 -0.82 2.11 -13.50
N LEU A 171 0.43 1.97 -13.98
CA LEU A 171 1.61 2.29 -13.18
C LEU A 171 1.68 3.78 -12.82
N GLY A 172 1.13 4.65 -13.68
CA GLY A 172 0.89 6.06 -13.39
C GLY A 172 -0.10 6.26 -12.25
N ARG A 173 -1.29 5.63 -12.33
CA ARG A 173 -2.32 5.71 -11.26
C ARG A 173 -1.81 5.14 -9.93
N ARG A 174 -1.13 3.98 -9.95
CA ARG A 174 -0.50 3.38 -8.76
C ARG A 174 0.54 4.32 -8.13
N SER A 175 1.35 4.98 -8.95
CA SER A 175 2.35 5.96 -8.49
C SER A 175 1.71 7.24 -7.94
N LEU A 176 0.59 7.69 -8.51
CA LEU A 176 -0.20 8.79 -7.95
C LEU A 176 -0.66 8.44 -6.53
N LEU A 177 -1.26 7.26 -6.31
CA LEU A 177 -1.70 6.83 -4.97
C LEU A 177 -0.53 6.79 -3.96
N TYR A 178 0.62 6.23 -4.34
CA TYR A 178 1.82 6.25 -3.49
C TYR A 178 2.30 7.67 -3.15
N SER A 179 2.16 8.63 -4.08
CA SER A 179 2.56 10.02 -3.84
C SER A 179 1.64 10.77 -2.85
N LEU A 180 0.44 10.25 -2.57
CA LEU A 180 -0.48 10.81 -1.56
C LEU A 180 -0.04 10.51 -0.12
N LEU A 181 0.62 9.37 0.11
CA LEU A 181 0.83 8.81 1.45
C LEU A 181 1.68 9.73 2.34
N MET A 182 2.82 10.18 1.82
CA MET A 182 3.80 10.92 2.62
C MET A 182 3.37 12.37 2.93
N PRO A 183 2.75 13.13 2.00
CA PRO A 183 2.09 14.40 2.31
C PRO A 183 1.01 14.27 3.39
N VAL A 184 0.21 13.19 3.38
CA VAL A 184 -0.79 12.92 4.44
C VAL A 184 -0.10 12.66 5.77
N ILE A 185 0.86 11.72 5.84
CA ILE A 185 1.56 11.37 7.08
C ILE A 185 2.32 12.57 7.68
N ASN A 186 2.93 13.42 6.84
CA ASN A 186 3.71 14.57 7.29
C ASN A 186 2.86 15.65 8.03
N GLN A 187 1.52 15.62 7.91
CA GLN A 187 0.64 16.45 8.75
C GLN A 187 0.63 16.00 10.23
N PHE A 188 0.89 14.71 10.48
CA PHE A 188 0.83 14.08 11.81
C PHE A 188 2.23 13.80 12.39
N VAL A 189 3.20 13.49 11.51
CA VAL A 189 4.56 13.11 11.87
C VAL A 189 5.55 13.96 11.04
N PRO A 190 5.90 15.17 11.49
CA PRO A 190 6.78 16.06 10.74
C PRO A 190 8.24 15.58 10.76
N GLY A 191 9.02 16.07 9.79
CA GLY A 191 10.47 15.82 9.73
C GLY A 191 10.80 14.37 9.37
N LEU A 192 10.06 13.75 8.43
CA LEU A 192 10.34 12.42 7.89
C LEU A 192 11.24 12.45 6.64
N ASP A 193 11.35 13.63 6.04
CA ASP A 193 12.30 14.05 5.01
C ASP A 193 13.75 14.06 5.51
N LYS A 194 13.96 14.22 6.83
CA LYS A 194 15.27 14.42 7.48
C LYS A 194 15.97 13.11 7.88
N GLY A 195 15.66 12.01 7.18
CA GLY A 195 16.19 10.68 7.47
C GLY A 195 15.73 9.62 6.47
N LYS A 196 15.67 8.36 6.90
CA LYS A 196 15.39 7.18 6.06
C LYS A 196 14.23 6.34 6.59
N GLY A 197 13.58 5.62 5.67
CA GLY A 197 12.68 4.52 5.99
C GLY A 197 13.36 3.16 5.85
N MET A 198 13.34 2.33 6.89
CA MET A 198 13.78 0.93 6.79
C MET A 198 12.60 0.04 6.41
N TYR A 199 12.43 -0.18 5.10
CA TYR A 199 11.36 -1.03 4.56
C TYR A 199 11.91 -2.34 4.01
N PHE A 200 11.33 -3.45 4.46
CA PHE A 200 11.62 -4.80 3.98
C PHE A 200 10.70 -5.13 2.80
N LEU A 201 11.19 -4.85 1.59
CA LEU A 201 10.45 -4.97 0.34
C LEU A 201 10.98 -6.15 -0.48
N PHE A 202 10.10 -6.97 -1.06
CA PHE A 202 10.47 -8.21 -1.73
C PHE A 202 9.73 -8.37 -3.05
N ILE A 203 10.46 -8.65 -4.12
CA ILE A 203 9.88 -9.29 -5.31
C ILE A 203 9.50 -10.74 -5.04
N LYS A 204 8.76 -11.34 -5.97
CA LYS A 204 8.39 -12.76 -5.99
C LYS A 204 8.59 -13.33 -7.40
N SER A 205 8.52 -14.66 -7.51
CA SER A 205 8.55 -15.40 -8.78
C SER A 205 7.56 -14.83 -9.80
N GLU A 206 7.97 -14.85 -11.06
CA GLU A 206 7.20 -14.42 -12.23
C GLU A 206 7.05 -15.63 -13.17
N ALA A 207 5.95 -15.67 -13.92
CA ALA A 207 5.72 -16.63 -15.00
C ALA A 207 5.53 -15.89 -16.33
N LYS A 208 5.47 -16.66 -17.43
CA LYS A 208 4.92 -16.19 -18.70
C LYS A 208 3.67 -16.98 -19.05
N THR A 209 2.68 -16.31 -19.62
CA THR A 209 1.52 -16.98 -20.23
C THR A 209 1.91 -17.63 -21.57
N PRO A 210 1.08 -18.52 -22.15
CA PRO A 210 1.37 -19.12 -23.45
C PRO A 210 1.54 -18.09 -24.58
N GLY A 211 0.81 -16.97 -24.53
CA GLY A 211 0.96 -15.81 -25.42
C GLY A 211 2.19 -14.93 -25.15
N GLY A 212 3.02 -15.27 -24.16
CA GLY A 212 4.28 -14.60 -23.84
C GLY A 212 4.20 -13.40 -22.90
N LEU A 213 2.99 -13.00 -22.44
CA LEU A 213 2.80 -11.94 -21.45
C LEU A 213 3.37 -12.37 -20.10
N VAL A 214 3.87 -11.41 -19.32
CA VAL A 214 4.36 -11.67 -17.95
C VAL A 214 3.17 -11.83 -17.00
N ALA A 215 3.26 -12.78 -16.06
CA ALA A 215 2.30 -12.96 -14.98
C ALA A 215 3.02 -12.93 -13.62
N ARG A 216 2.73 -11.93 -12.77
CA ARG A 216 3.45 -11.69 -11.50
C ARG A 216 2.64 -10.87 -10.50
N PRO A 217 2.95 -10.89 -9.18
CA PRO A 217 2.23 -10.06 -8.21
C PRO A 217 2.44 -8.56 -8.47
N VAL A 218 1.42 -7.73 -8.18
CA VAL A 218 1.43 -6.27 -8.45
C VAL A 218 2.64 -5.53 -7.84
N LEU A 219 3.09 -5.93 -6.66
CA LEU A 219 4.30 -5.36 -6.03
C LEU A 219 5.59 -5.75 -6.78
N THR A 220 5.67 -6.96 -7.34
CA THR A 220 6.81 -7.37 -8.19
C THR A 220 6.86 -6.53 -9.46
N SER A 221 5.70 -6.27 -10.08
CA SER A 221 5.58 -5.35 -11.22
C SER A 221 6.06 -3.95 -10.84
N TYR A 222 5.51 -3.38 -9.75
CA TYR A 222 5.84 -2.04 -9.31
C TYR A 222 7.33 -1.87 -8.99
N TYR A 223 7.95 -2.76 -8.19
CA TYR A 223 9.37 -2.63 -7.84
C TYR A 223 10.30 -2.78 -9.06
N LYS A 224 9.92 -3.55 -10.09
CA LYS A 224 10.70 -3.69 -11.33
C LYS A 224 10.44 -2.56 -12.34
N SER A 225 9.37 -1.79 -12.18
CA SER A 225 9.03 -0.68 -13.08
C SER A 225 10.00 0.50 -12.99
N SER A 226 10.01 1.34 -14.03
CA SER A 226 10.70 2.64 -14.02
C SER A 226 10.24 3.54 -12.86
N HIS A 227 8.96 3.48 -12.49
CA HIS A 227 8.36 4.28 -11.41
C HIS A 227 8.98 3.99 -10.03
N PHE A 228 9.57 2.81 -9.81
CA PHE A 228 10.31 2.50 -8.59
C PHE A 228 11.84 2.59 -8.78
N LYS A 229 12.35 1.96 -9.84
CA LYS A 229 13.80 1.87 -10.11
C LYS A 229 14.43 3.22 -10.44
N ASN A 230 13.75 4.00 -11.27
CA ASN A 230 14.20 5.27 -11.82
C ASN A 230 13.38 6.43 -11.22
N ARG A 231 12.85 6.25 -10.00
CA ARG A 231 12.08 7.28 -9.30
C ARG A 231 12.93 8.56 -9.14
N PRO A 232 12.35 9.76 -9.33
CA PRO A 232 13.06 11.01 -9.07
C PRO A 232 13.48 11.08 -7.59
N TYR A 233 14.47 11.93 -7.28
CA TYR A 233 14.81 12.20 -5.90
C TYR A 233 13.58 12.77 -5.16
N ASP A 234 13.23 12.11 -4.06
CA ASP A 234 12.18 12.51 -3.14
C ASP A 234 12.66 12.11 -1.75
N PRO A 235 12.81 13.05 -0.79
CA PRO A 235 13.33 12.73 0.54
C PRO A 235 12.43 11.72 1.27
N TYR A 236 11.14 11.65 0.94
CA TYR A 236 10.24 10.65 1.49
C TYR A 236 10.32 9.27 0.82
N THR A 237 11.14 9.07 -0.21
CA THR A 237 11.47 7.73 -0.79
C THR A 237 12.93 7.32 -0.55
N ASN A 238 13.61 8.03 0.36
CA ASN A 238 14.91 7.69 0.91
C ASN A 238 14.79 6.44 1.81
N TYR A 239 15.25 5.29 1.29
CA TYR A 239 15.16 4.00 1.98
C TYR A 239 16.55 3.48 2.33
N THR A 240 16.67 2.71 3.41
CA THR A 240 17.94 2.04 3.78
C THR A 240 18.35 0.98 2.76
N SER A 241 17.37 0.34 2.12
CA SER A 241 17.51 -0.80 1.21
C SER A 241 17.81 -0.34 -0.24
N PRO A 242 18.99 -0.65 -0.81
CA PRO A 242 19.27 -0.41 -2.23
C PRO A 242 18.30 -1.17 -3.15
N ASN A 243 18.02 -0.65 -4.34
CA ASN A 243 17.08 -1.25 -5.29
C ASN A 243 17.48 -2.71 -5.63
N GLU A 244 18.77 -3.00 -5.71
CA GLU A 244 19.35 -4.31 -6.01
C GLU A 244 19.00 -5.34 -4.92
N THR A 245 18.98 -4.94 -3.65
CA THR A 245 18.62 -5.81 -2.51
C THR A 245 17.13 -6.19 -2.53
N ILE A 246 16.27 -5.28 -2.99
CA ILE A 246 14.82 -5.47 -3.14
C ILE A 246 14.50 -6.32 -4.38
N LEU A 247 15.31 -6.19 -5.43
CA LEU A 247 15.16 -6.87 -6.73
C LEU A 247 15.89 -8.21 -6.83
N CYS A 248 16.60 -8.64 -5.79
CA CYS A 248 17.17 -9.98 -5.73
C CYS A 248 16.06 -11.04 -5.65
N LEU A 249 16.17 -12.08 -6.49
CA LEU A 249 15.19 -13.18 -6.54
C LEU A 249 15.34 -14.15 -5.35
N ASP A 250 16.53 -14.22 -4.75
CA ASP A 250 16.78 -15.04 -3.56
C ASP A 250 16.28 -14.30 -2.31
N SER A 251 15.19 -14.81 -1.73
CA SER A 251 14.57 -14.22 -0.54
C SER A 251 15.44 -14.24 0.73
N TYR A 252 16.45 -15.12 0.81
CA TYR A 252 17.42 -15.12 1.90
C TYR A 252 18.42 -13.98 1.71
N GLN A 253 19.00 -13.87 0.51
CA GLN A 253 19.97 -12.81 0.20
C GLN A 253 19.34 -11.42 0.24
N SER A 254 18.11 -11.29 -0.27
CA SER A 254 17.30 -10.06 -0.19
C SER A 254 17.02 -9.66 1.26
N MET A 255 16.61 -10.60 2.13
CA MET A 255 16.36 -10.32 3.55
C MET A 255 17.64 -9.94 4.30
N TYR A 256 18.73 -10.69 4.09
CA TYR A 256 20.01 -10.47 4.77
C TYR A 256 20.60 -9.11 4.40
N SER A 257 20.66 -8.79 3.11
CA SER A 257 21.20 -7.51 2.63
C SER A 257 20.37 -6.30 3.07
N GLN A 258 19.04 -6.38 3.02
CA GLN A 258 18.17 -5.31 3.53
C GLN A 258 18.33 -5.11 5.04
N MET A 259 18.44 -6.19 5.82
CA MET A 259 18.69 -6.12 7.27
C MET A 259 20.06 -5.48 7.55
N LEU A 260 21.11 -5.92 6.85
CA LEU A 260 22.46 -5.37 7.01
C LEU A 260 22.51 -3.88 6.69
N CYS A 261 21.92 -3.45 5.57
CA CYS A 261 21.82 -2.03 5.22
C CYS A 261 20.98 -1.24 6.25
N GLY A 262 19.90 -1.82 6.79
CA GLY A 262 19.08 -1.22 7.84
C GLY A 262 19.83 -1.04 9.17
N LEU A 263 20.72 -1.96 9.52
CA LEU A 263 21.59 -1.86 10.70
C LEU A 263 22.72 -0.83 10.50
N CYS A 264 23.40 -0.83 9.36
CA CYS A 264 24.49 0.12 9.04
C CYS A 264 24.03 1.60 9.04
N GLN A 265 22.73 1.84 8.84
CA GLN A 265 22.13 3.18 8.75
C GLN A 265 21.22 3.49 9.96
N ASN A 266 21.37 2.77 11.07
CA ASN A 266 20.34 2.74 12.12
C ASN A 266 19.98 4.12 12.73
N LYS A 267 20.97 5.01 12.88
CA LYS A 267 20.81 6.38 13.37
C LYS A 267 19.95 7.25 12.44
N GLU A 268 19.87 6.93 11.15
CA GLU A 268 19.05 7.67 10.16
C GLU A 268 17.59 7.19 10.09
N VAL A 269 17.25 6.05 10.70
CA VAL A 269 15.93 5.42 10.54
C VAL A 269 14.88 6.16 11.37
N LEU A 270 13.90 6.75 10.67
CA LEU A 270 12.77 7.48 11.28
C LEU A 270 11.46 6.70 11.26
N ARG A 271 11.40 5.59 10.52
CA ARG A 271 10.24 4.70 10.36
C ARG A 271 10.72 3.34 9.85
N VAL A 272 10.04 2.29 10.30
CA VAL A 272 10.36 0.89 9.94
C VAL A 272 9.11 0.22 9.36
N GLY A 273 9.23 -0.76 8.47
CA GLY A 273 8.03 -1.37 7.92
C GLY A 273 8.20 -2.48 6.89
N ALA A 274 7.05 -2.96 6.43
CA ALA A 274 6.85 -3.83 5.28
C ALA A 274 5.36 -3.77 4.88
N VAL A 275 5.00 -4.14 3.65
CA VAL A 275 3.59 -4.01 3.19
C VAL A 275 2.58 -4.71 4.11
N PHE A 276 2.96 -5.84 4.74
CA PHE A 276 2.12 -6.54 5.71
C PHE A 276 2.89 -6.81 7.01
N ALA A 277 2.18 -6.78 8.15
CA ALA A 277 2.71 -7.11 9.48
C ALA A 277 3.51 -8.42 9.52
N SER A 278 2.99 -9.48 8.87
CA SER A 278 3.66 -10.78 8.73
C SER A 278 5.00 -10.71 7.96
N GLY A 279 5.16 -9.76 7.04
CA GLY A 279 6.40 -9.49 6.34
C GLY A 279 7.46 -8.88 7.26
N PHE A 280 7.06 -7.93 8.10
CA PHE A 280 7.94 -7.25 9.04
C PHE A 280 8.33 -8.15 10.23
N ILE A 281 7.40 -8.91 10.79
CA ILE A 281 7.69 -9.92 11.82
C ILE A 281 8.69 -10.98 11.30
N ARG A 282 8.58 -11.39 10.03
CA ARG A 282 9.60 -12.26 9.40
C ARG A 282 10.99 -11.63 9.33
N ALA A 283 11.11 -10.31 9.22
CA ALA A 283 12.40 -9.63 9.28
C ALA A 283 12.96 -9.61 10.72
N ILE A 284 12.12 -9.34 11.72
CA ILE A 284 12.52 -9.40 13.14
C ILE A 284 12.99 -10.82 13.52
N ARG A 285 12.22 -11.85 13.15
CA ARG A 285 12.60 -13.27 13.33
C ARG A 285 13.84 -13.68 12.52
N PHE A 286 14.15 -12.98 11.42
CA PHE A 286 15.39 -13.18 10.68
C PHE A 286 16.59 -12.62 11.48
N LEU A 287 16.47 -11.41 12.02
CA LEU A 287 17.50 -10.81 12.87
C LEU A 287 17.77 -11.68 14.10
N GLU A 288 16.73 -12.12 14.81
CA GLU A 288 16.80 -13.03 15.96
C GLU A 288 17.64 -14.29 15.69
N LYS A 289 17.59 -14.82 14.47
CA LYS A 289 18.35 -15.99 14.03
C LYS A 289 19.75 -15.68 13.47
N HIS A 290 19.95 -14.50 12.87
CA HIS A 290 21.12 -14.19 12.04
C HIS A 290 21.97 -13.00 12.53
N TRP A 291 21.64 -12.38 13.67
CA TRP A 291 22.36 -11.20 14.18
C TRP A 291 23.86 -11.42 14.37
N THR A 292 24.31 -12.61 14.76
CA THR A 292 25.75 -12.94 14.91
C THR A 292 26.53 -12.82 13.61
N LEU A 293 25.92 -13.20 12.48
CA LEU A 293 26.51 -13.06 11.15
C LEU A 293 26.51 -11.59 10.71
N LEU A 294 25.41 -10.87 10.97
CA LEU A 294 25.28 -9.46 10.64
C LEU A 294 26.28 -8.60 11.44
N CYS A 295 26.45 -8.86 12.74
CA CYS A 295 27.45 -8.18 13.58
C CYS A 295 28.88 -8.49 13.09
N LYS A 296 29.16 -9.72 12.65
CA LYS A 296 30.46 -10.05 12.05
C LYS A 296 30.72 -9.23 10.78
N ASP A 297 29.77 -9.20 9.85
CA ASP A 297 29.91 -8.48 8.57
C ASP A 297 30.13 -6.97 8.80
N ILE A 298 29.42 -6.38 9.77
CA ILE A 298 29.60 -4.98 10.19
C ILE A 298 30.99 -4.78 10.83
N ARG A 299 31.37 -5.64 11.78
CA ARG A 299 32.65 -5.54 12.52
C ARG A 299 33.88 -5.63 11.61
N THR A 300 33.82 -6.43 10.54
CA THR A 300 34.93 -6.59 9.58
C THR A 300 34.78 -5.76 8.31
N GLY A 301 33.61 -5.17 8.05
CA GLY A 301 33.29 -4.49 6.79
C GLY A 301 33.25 -5.43 5.57
N THR A 302 33.06 -6.74 5.77
CA THR A 302 33.09 -7.75 4.69
C THR A 302 31.80 -8.54 4.60
N LEU A 303 31.09 -8.43 3.49
CA LEU A 303 29.83 -9.13 3.27
C LEU A 303 29.98 -10.67 3.18
N ASN A 304 29.19 -11.39 3.98
CA ASN A 304 29.08 -12.84 4.07
C ASN A 304 29.09 -13.55 2.70
N THR A 305 29.80 -14.66 2.59
CA THR A 305 29.97 -15.44 1.35
C THR A 305 28.71 -16.19 0.91
N GLN A 306 27.69 -16.31 1.77
CA GLN A 306 26.36 -16.81 1.39
C GLN A 306 25.60 -15.83 0.48
N ILE A 307 26.00 -14.57 0.42
CA ILE A 307 25.43 -13.57 -0.49
C ILE A 307 26.19 -13.65 -1.81
N THR A 308 25.69 -14.46 -2.74
CA THR A 308 26.33 -14.80 -4.01
C THR A 308 25.91 -13.91 -5.19
N ASP A 309 24.76 -13.23 -5.09
CA ASP A 309 24.25 -12.30 -6.12
C ASP A 309 25.20 -11.10 -6.30
N PRO A 310 25.85 -10.94 -7.47
CA PRO A 310 26.86 -9.88 -7.67
C PRO A 310 26.30 -8.46 -7.53
N SER A 311 25.05 -8.22 -7.94
CA SER A 311 24.43 -6.90 -7.85
C SER A 311 24.08 -6.55 -6.40
N VAL A 312 23.63 -7.52 -5.61
CA VAL A 312 23.46 -7.35 -4.15
C VAL A 312 24.81 -7.08 -3.49
N ARG A 313 25.87 -7.84 -3.83
CA ARG A 313 27.20 -7.60 -3.27
C ARG A 313 27.72 -6.20 -3.60
N GLU A 314 27.63 -5.77 -4.85
CA GLU A 314 28.09 -4.44 -5.28
C GLU A 314 27.30 -3.31 -4.60
N ALA A 315 25.98 -3.45 -4.45
CA ALA A 315 25.14 -2.45 -3.80
C ALA A 315 25.40 -2.34 -2.29
N VAL A 316 25.58 -3.47 -1.59
CA VAL A 316 25.86 -3.49 -0.14
C VAL A 316 27.27 -2.99 0.16
N MET A 317 28.29 -3.34 -0.63
CA MET A 317 29.67 -2.90 -0.40
C MET A 317 29.89 -1.39 -0.63
N LYS A 318 28.92 -0.66 -1.20
CA LYS A 318 28.92 0.82 -1.24
C LYS A 318 28.49 1.47 0.08
N LEU A 319 27.92 0.69 1.01
CA LEU A 319 27.41 1.14 2.30
C LEU A 319 28.15 0.48 3.48
N LEU A 320 28.51 -0.79 3.36
CA LEU A 320 29.19 -1.55 4.39
C LEU A 320 30.63 -1.06 4.58
N GLN A 321 30.96 -0.64 5.79
CA GLN A 321 32.31 -0.27 6.24
C GLN A 321 32.59 -1.00 7.57
N PRO A 322 33.86 -1.20 7.97
CA PRO A 322 34.18 -1.79 9.27
C PRO A 322 33.77 -0.87 10.42
N ASP A 323 32.77 -1.27 11.21
CA ASP A 323 32.29 -0.53 12.39
C ASP A 323 32.15 -1.48 13.61
N PRO A 324 33.24 -1.68 14.37
CA PRO A 324 33.20 -2.50 15.58
C PRO A 324 32.26 -1.97 16.66
N GLU A 325 32.13 -0.64 16.81
CA GLU A 325 31.26 -0.04 17.84
C GLU A 325 29.79 -0.33 17.57
N LEU A 326 29.35 -0.22 16.32
CA LEU A 326 28.00 -0.59 15.89
C LEU A 326 27.75 -2.09 16.03
N ALA A 327 28.73 -2.93 15.68
CA ALA A 327 28.60 -4.37 15.83
C ALA A 327 28.48 -4.80 17.30
N ASP A 328 29.31 -4.25 18.19
CA ASP A 328 29.28 -4.51 19.63
C ASP A 328 27.97 -4.00 20.26
N PHE A 329 27.45 -2.86 19.80
CA PHE A 329 26.13 -2.34 20.19
C PHE A 329 24.97 -3.28 19.78
N ILE A 330 24.95 -3.74 18.52
CA ILE A 330 23.90 -4.67 18.04
C ILE A 330 23.98 -6.01 18.78
N GLU A 331 25.20 -6.50 19.04
CA GLU A 331 25.46 -7.71 19.81
C GLU A 331 24.96 -7.57 21.27
N ALA A 332 25.22 -6.45 21.94
CA ALA A 332 24.73 -6.14 23.29
C ALA A 332 23.21 -5.93 23.40
N GLU A 333 22.52 -5.67 22.29
CA GLU A 333 21.06 -5.50 22.23
C GLU A 333 20.32 -6.78 21.79
N CYS A 334 20.91 -7.58 20.90
CA CYS A 334 20.36 -8.84 20.40
C CYS A 334 20.62 -10.05 21.33
N SER A 335 21.70 -10.02 22.12
CA SER A 335 22.04 -11.11 23.06
C SER A 335 21.18 -11.15 24.32
N ARG A 336 20.27 -10.18 24.51
CA ARG A 336 19.37 -10.11 25.67
C ARG A 336 18.25 -11.14 25.58
N GLU A 337 17.89 -11.73 26.71
CA GLU A 337 16.75 -12.66 26.83
C GLU A 337 15.43 -12.04 26.34
N SER A 338 15.20 -10.75 26.63
CA SER A 338 13.99 -10.05 26.20
C SER A 338 14.20 -9.18 24.94
N TRP A 339 13.47 -9.56 23.90
CA TRP A 339 13.34 -8.82 22.65
C TRP A 339 12.19 -7.78 22.66
N GLN A 340 11.55 -7.55 23.81
CA GLN A 340 10.55 -6.50 23.97
C GLN A 340 11.17 -5.13 23.67
N GLY A 341 10.61 -4.39 22.71
CA GLY A 341 11.11 -3.08 22.29
C GLY A 341 12.41 -3.10 21.48
N ILE A 342 12.88 -4.26 20.98
CA ILE A 342 14.12 -4.37 20.20
C ILE A 342 14.20 -3.36 19.05
N ILE A 343 13.07 -3.01 18.42
CA ILE A 343 13.01 -2.02 17.34
C ILE A 343 13.47 -0.64 17.84
N THR A 344 12.90 -0.17 18.94
CA THR A 344 13.24 1.13 19.55
C THR A 344 14.61 1.14 20.23
N ARG A 345 15.23 -0.02 20.47
CA ARG A 345 16.61 -0.10 20.95
C ARG A 345 17.60 0.00 19.79
N LEU A 346 17.43 -0.81 18.74
CA LEU A 346 18.33 -0.80 17.57
C LEU A 346 18.17 0.42 16.66
N TRP A 347 16.94 0.92 16.50
CA TRP A 347 16.57 2.08 15.67
C TRP A 347 15.87 3.15 16.52
N PRO A 348 16.60 3.84 17.42
CA PRO A 348 16.00 4.69 18.46
C PRO A 348 15.26 5.93 17.94
N ASN A 349 15.51 6.35 16.70
CA ASN A 349 14.83 7.49 16.07
C ASN A 349 13.50 7.09 15.36
N THR A 350 13.09 5.83 15.44
CA THR A 350 11.85 5.31 14.82
C THR A 350 10.60 5.95 15.43
N LYS A 351 9.84 6.69 14.62
CA LYS A 351 8.61 7.38 15.03
C LYS A 351 7.36 6.49 14.94
N TYR A 352 7.34 5.51 14.03
CA TYR A 352 6.22 4.58 13.83
C TYR A 352 6.63 3.32 13.03
N VAL A 353 5.74 2.32 13.03
CA VAL A 353 5.85 1.09 12.21
C VAL A 353 4.82 1.14 11.08
N ASP A 354 5.26 1.12 9.83
CA ASP A 354 4.42 1.16 8.62
C ASP A 354 4.13 -0.26 8.12
N VAL A 355 2.94 -0.76 8.45
CA VAL A 355 2.51 -2.15 8.20
C VAL A 355 0.99 -2.21 8.11
N ILE A 356 0.45 -2.95 7.13
CA ILE A 356 -0.97 -3.32 7.15
C ILE A 356 -1.20 -4.28 8.33
N VAL A 357 -2.01 -3.83 9.30
CA VAL A 357 -2.57 -4.56 10.44
C VAL A 357 -4.11 -4.63 10.43
N THR A 358 -4.76 -4.11 9.39
CA THR A 358 -6.21 -4.27 9.20
C THR A 358 -6.57 -5.68 8.72
N GLY A 359 -7.86 -6.04 8.84
CA GLY A 359 -8.37 -7.34 8.40
C GLY A 359 -7.66 -8.51 9.09
N THR A 360 -7.26 -9.51 8.31
CA THR A 360 -6.57 -10.72 8.83
C THR A 360 -5.16 -10.44 9.37
N MET A 361 -4.57 -9.27 9.16
CA MET A 361 -3.27 -8.92 9.75
C MET A 361 -3.38 -8.43 11.20
N SER A 362 -4.59 -8.16 11.71
CA SER A 362 -4.83 -7.70 13.09
C SER A 362 -4.33 -8.66 14.16
N GLN A 363 -4.29 -9.97 13.86
CA GLN A 363 -3.72 -11.01 14.72
C GLN A 363 -2.25 -10.74 15.13
N TYR A 364 -1.53 -9.92 14.35
CA TYR A 364 -0.12 -9.60 14.58
C TYR A 364 0.12 -8.38 15.46
N ILE A 365 -0.92 -7.59 15.79
CA ILE A 365 -0.81 -6.36 16.58
C ILE A 365 -0.06 -6.61 17.90
N PRO A 366 -0.42 -7.58 18.76
CA PRO A 366 0.29 -7.80 20.03
C PRO A 366 1.76 -8.21 19.86
N THR A 367 2.10 -8.85 18.74
CA THR A 367 3.50 -9.21 18.43
C THR A 367 4.31 -7.99 17.97
N LEU A 368 3.68 -7.08 17.21
CA LEU A 368 4.30 -5.81 16.83
C LEU A 368 4.47 -4.90 18.03
N ASP A 369 3.46 -4.75 18.88
CA ASP A 369 3.51 -3.95 20.10
C ASP A 369 4.64 -4.41 21.04
N TYR A 370 4.78 -5.74 21.20
CA TYR A 370 5.89 -6.34 21.95
C TYR A 370 7.25 -5.93 21.38
N TYR A 371 7.52 -6.13 20.08
CA TYR A 371 8.82 -5.79 19.50
C TYR A 371 9.07 -4.28 19.35
N SER A 372 8.02 -3.47 19.27
CA SER A 372 8.10 -2.02 19.05
C SER A 372 8.07 -1.19 20.34
N ASN A 373 7.72 -1.80 21.48
CA ASN A 373 7.38 -1.12 22.72
C ASN A 373 6.19 -0.13 22.56
N GLY A 374 5.20 -0.52 21.75
CA GLY A 374 3.98 0.27 21.53
C GLY A 374 4.14 1.49 20.62
N LEU A 375 5.08 1.48 19.66
CA LEU A 375 5.10 2.48 18.59
C LEU A 375 3.78 2.46 17.78
N PRO A 376 3.32 3.61 17.24
CA PRO A 376 2.17 3.66 16.37
C PRO A 376 2.28 2.69 15.18
N LEU A 377 1.24 1.87 14.98
CA LEU A 377 1.14 0.92 13.86
C LEU A 377 0.32 1.57 12.73
N VAL A 378 1.00 2.11 11.74
CA VAL A 378 0.39 2.92 10.67
C VAL A 378 -0.03 2.04 9.50
N CYS A 379 -1.34 2.00 9.24
CA CYS A 379 -1.92 1.45 8.02
C CYS A 379 -2.10 2.58 6.99
N THR A 380 -1.26 2.61 5.96
CA THR A 380 -1.19 3.73 5.00
C THR A 380 -2.19 3.67 3.84
N MET A 381 -2.40 2.49 3.25
CA MET A 381 -3.14 2.33 1.99
C MET A 381 -3.98 1.05 1.91
N TYR A 382 -4.97 1.04 1.00
CA TYR A 382 -5.77 -0.11 0.62
C TYR A 382 -5.74 -0.30 -0.90
N ALA A 383 -5.34 -1.49 -1.35
CA ALA A 383 -5.11 -1.83 -2.75
C ALA A 383 -5.08 -3.35 -2.97
N SER A 384 -5.24 -3.78 -4.22
CA SER A 384 -5.18 -5.17 -4.68
C SER A 384 -4.40 -5.31 -5.99
N SER A 385 -4.55 -6.44 -6.70
CA SER A 385 -3.93 -6.64 -8.02
C SER A 385 -4.77 -6.00 -9.14
N GLU A 386 -6.09 -6.05 -9.03
CA GLU A 386 -7.03 -5.49 -9.99
C GLU A 386 -7.21 -3.97 -9.89
N CYS A 387 -7.11 -3.38 -8.69
CA CYS A 387 -7.21 -1.92 -8.52
C CYS A 387 -6.40 -1.41 -7.30
N TYR A 388 -6.03 -0.14 -7.31
CA TYR A 388 -5.46 0.57 -6.16
C TYR A 388 -6.53 1.52 -5.62
N PHE A 389 -7.09 1.22 -4.45
CA PHE A 389 -8.38 1.81 -4.04
C PHE A 389 -8.25 3.17 -3.34
N GLY A 390 -7.41 3.26 -2.29
CA GLY A 390 -7.51 4.37 -1.34
C GLY A 390 -6.41 4.46 -0.30
N VAL A 391 -6.49 5.51 0.52
CA VAL A 391 -5.49 5.91 1.53
C VAL A 391 -6.15 6.16 2.89
N ASN A 392 -5.40 5.95 3.97
CA ASN A 392 -5.84 6.34 5.31
C ASN A 392 -5.50 7.82 5.57
N LEU A 393 -6.52 8.67 5.68
CA LEU A 393 -6.35 10.12 5.95
C LEU A 393 -6.12 10.43 7.44
N SER A 394 -6.14 9.44 8.32
CA SER A 394 -5.79 9.55 9.74
C SER A 394 -4.78 8.46 10.14
N PRO A 395 -3.54 8.50 9.61
CA PRO A 395 -2.54 7.43 9.77
C PRO A 395 -2.18 7.07 11.22
N LEU A 396 -2.39 7.97 12.19
CA LEU A 396 -2.13 7.72 13.63
C LEU A 396 -3.37 7.32 14.45
N CYS A 397 -4.51 6.97 13.82
CA CYS A 397 -5.62 6.35 14.55
C CYS A 397 -5.24 4.96 15.08
N LYS A 398 -6.02 4.41 16.03
CA LYS A 398 -5.75 3.04 16.52
C LYS A 398 -5.96 2.02 15.39
N PRO A 399 -5.27 0.86 15.39
CA PRO A 399 -5.50 -0.21 14.41
C PRO A 399 -6.96 -0.68 14.26
N SER A 400 -7.77 -0.54 15.32
CA SER A 400 -9.21 -0.84 15.35
C SER A 400 -10.11 0.26 14.77
N GLU A 401 -9.55 1.43 14.47
CA GLU A 401 -10.25 2.66 14.04
C GLU A 401 -9.88 3.04 12.59
N VAL A 402 -8.95 2.29 11.95
CA VAL A 402 -8.46 2.54 10.60
C VAL A 402 -9.60 2.51 9.58
N SER A 403 -9.75 3.61 8.86
CA SER A 403 -10.66 3.77 7.73
C SER A 403 -9.90 4.22 6.50
N TYR A 404 -10.24 3.67 5.33
CA TYR A 404 -9.60 4.03 4.06
C TYR A 404 -10.54 4.88 3.21
N THR A 405 -10.08 6.07 2.82
CA THR A 405 -10.78 6.91 1.85
C THR A 405 -10.41 6.45 0.45
N LEU A 406 -11.38 5.94 -0.32
CA LEU A 406 -11.17 5.61 -1.73
C LEU A 406 -10.91 6.90 -2.52
N VAL A 407 -9.92 6.86 -3.41
CA VAL A 407 -9.51 8.03 -4.19
C VAL A 407 -10.31 8.03 -5.51
N PRO A 408 -11.25 8.97 -5.74
CA PRO A 408 -12.26 8.82 -6.79
C PRO A 408 -11.73 8.85 -8.24
N THR A 409 -10.44 9.12 -8.46
CA THR A 409 -9.77 9.10 -9.78
C THR A 409 -9.20 7.73 -10.18
N MET A 410 -9.20 6.74 -9.28
CA MET A 410 -8.48 5.48 -9.48
C MET A 410 -9.25 4.48 -10.36
N ALA A 411 -10.54 4.34 -10.12
CA ALA A 411 -11.50 3.53 -10.84
C ALA A 411 -12.90 4.08 -10.60
N TYR A 412 -13.90 3.60 -11.34
CA TYR A 412 -15.30 3.83 -10.98
C TYR A 412 -15.74 2.74 -9.98
N PHE A 413 -16.37 3.16 -8.89
CA PHE A 413 -16.64 2.37 -7.69
C PHE A 413 -18.15 2.30 -7.40
N GLU A 414 -18.64 1.07 -7.22
CA GLU A 414 -20.01 0.77 -6.83
C GLU A 414 -20.01 -0.17 -5.62
N PHE A 415 -21.12 -0.20 -4.89
CA PHE A 415 -21.21 -0.87 -3.60
C PHE A 415 -22.49 -1.69 -3.50
N LEU A 416 -22.36 -3.02 -3.45
CA LEU A 416 -23.48 -3.94 -3.27
C LEU A 416 -23.80 -4.08 -1.77
N PRO A 417 -25.03 -3.82 -1.29
CA PRO A 417 -25.36 -3.93 0.13
C PRO A 417 -25.25 -5.36 0.66
N VAL A 418 -24.55 -5.55 1.79
CA VAL A 418 -24.45 -6.84 2.47
C VAL A 418 -25.54 -6.94 3.54
N HIS A 419 -26.54 -7.78 3.29
CA HIS A 419 -27.63 -8.05 4.23
C HIS A 419 -27.33 -9.29 5.10
N ARG A 420 -26.84 -9.05 6.32
CA ARG A 420 -26.68 -10.10 7.34
C ARG A 420 -28.04 -10.60 7.84
N ASN A 421 -28.50 -11.74 7.31
CA ASN A 421 -29.68 -12.42 7.86
C ASN A 421 -29.42 -12.91 9.29
N ASN A 422 -30.34 -12.59 10.22
CA ASN A 422 -30.23 -12.89 11.66
C ASN A 422 -30.46 -14.38 12.03
N GLY A 423 -29.99 -15.32 11.20
CA GLY A 423 -30.14 -16.75 11.46
C GLY A 423 -29.31 -17.62 10.51
N GLY A 424 -28.25 -18.22 11.04
CA GLY A 424 -27.38 -19.15 10.32
C GLY A 424 -25.89 -18.82 10.49
N ILE A 425 -25.09 -19.83 10.85
CA ILE A 425 -23.64 -19.67 11.03
C ILE A 425 -22.93 -19.95 9.69
N ASN A 426 -22.07 -19.02 9.28
CA ASN A 426 -20.99 -19.18 8.29
C ASN A 426 -21.36 -19.68 6.88
N SER A 427 -22.04 -18.86 6.08
CA SER A 427 -21.76 -18.81 4.63
C SER A 427 -22.07 -17.44 4.02
N ILE A 428 -21.02 -16.70 3.62
CA ILE A 428 -21.15 -15.63 2.62
C ILE A 428 -21.20 -16.32 1.25
N SER A 429 -22.34 -16.95 0.95
CA SER A 429 -22.58 -17.67 -0.30
C SER A 429 -23.31 -16.75 -1.27
N MET A 430 -22.54 -15.95 -2.00
CA MET A 430 -23.07 -15.14 -3.11
C MET A 430 -23.74 -16.04 -4.17
N PRO A 431 -24.90 -15.63 -4.72
CA PRO A 431 -25.44 -16.26 -5.93
C PRO A 431 -24.41 -16.23 -7.05
N LYS A 432 -24.37 -17.28 -7.89
CA LYS A 432 -23.45 -17.34 -9.05
C LYS A 432 -23.73 -16.30 -10.15
N SER A 433 -24.86 -15.61 -10.06
CA SER A 433 -25.20 -14.43 -10.86
C SER A 433 -26.22 -13.63 -10.06
N LEU A 434 -26.04 -12.31 -9.97
CA LEU A 434 -27.00 -11.42 -9.32
C LEU A 434 -28.24 -11.24 -10.22
N ASN A 435 -29.42 -11.34 -9.64
CA ASN A 435 -30.67 -11.07 -10.35
C ASN A 435 -30.88 -9.55 -10.56
N GLU A 436 -31.81 -9.18 -11.44
CA GLU A 436 -32.03 -7.78 -11.83
C GLU A 436 -32.31 -6.82 -10.66
N LYS A 437 -32.86 -7.31 -9.54
CA LYS A 437 -33.09 -6.49 -8.33
C LYS A 437 -31.80 -6.27 -7.55
N GLU A 438 -31.04 -7.33 -7.31
CA GLU A 438 -29.73 -7.25 -6.64
C GLU A 438 -28.77 -6.34 -7.43
N GLN A 439 -28.84 -6.34 -8.77
CA GLN A 439 -28.07 -5.41 -9.61
C GLN A 439 -28.53 -3.93 -9.53
N GLN A 440 -29.79 -3.68 -9.12
CA GLN A 440 -30.35 -2.35 -8.86
C GLN A 440 -30.07 -1.85 -7.43
N GLU A 441 -29.62 -2.72 -6.52
CA GLU A 441 -29.26 -2.37 -5.15
C GLU A 441 -27.85 -1.75 -5.04
N LEU A 442 -27.02 -1.79 -6.10
CA LEU A 442 -25.69 -1.17 -6.12
C LEU A 442 -25.75 0.36 -6.05
N VAL A 443 -25.22 0.92 -4.96
CA VAL A 443 -25.09 2.37 -4.77
C VAL A 443 -23.76 2.90 -5.33
N ASP A 444 -23.75 4.17 -5.73
CA ASP A 444 -22.52 4.90 -6.10
C ASP A 444 -21.68 5.23 -4.85
N LEU A 445 -20.38 5.53 -5.06
CA LEU A 445 -19.43 5.92 -4.02
C LEU A 445 -19.91 7.02 -3.05
N VAL A 446 -20.77 7.93 -3.50
CA VAL A 446 -21.31 9.03 -2.66
C VAL A 446 -22.62 8.68 -1.93
N ASP A 447 -23.28 7.60 -2.33
CA ASP A 447 -24.62 7.21 -1.85
C ASP A 447 -24.55 6.08 -0.79
N VAL A 448 -23.33 5.70 -0.38
CA VAL A 448 -23.07 4.75 0.72
C VAL A 448 -23.53 5.30 2.07
N LYS A 449 -24.11 4.43 2.90
CA LYS A 449 -24.70 4.80 4.20
C LYS A 449 -23.74 4.49 5.34
N VAL A 450 -23.53 5.46 6.24
CA VAL A 450 -22.71 5.29 7.45
C VAL A 450 -23.24 4.13 8.29
N GLY A 451 -22.37 3.14 8.57
CA GLY A 451 -22.71 1.95 9.34
C GLY A 451 -23.36 0.80 8.55
N GLN A 452 -23.59 0.94 7.25
CA GLN A 452 -23.99 -0.17 6.37
C GLN A 452 -22.76 -0.91 5.84
N GLU A 453 -22.85 -2.23 5.74
CA GLU A 453 -21.81 -3.08 5.13
C GLU A 453 -22.07 -3.28 3.63
N TYR A 454 -21.00 -3.32 2.84
CA TYR A 454 -21.05 -3.43 1.38
C TYR A 454 -19.93 -4.32 0.85
N GLU A 455 -20.17 -4.99 -0.27
CA GLU A 455 -19.14 -5.56 -1.14
C GLU A 455 -18.74 -4.51 -2.20
N LEU A 456 -17.43 -4.35 -2.42
CA LEU A 456 -16.87 -3.35 -3.34
C LEU A 456 -16.83 -3.91 -4.76
N VAL A 457 -17.49 -3.21 -5.68
CA VAL A 457 -17.55 -3.51 -7.11
C VAL A 457 -16.79 -2.43 -7.90
N VAL A 458 -15.96 -2.82 -8.86
CA VAL A 458 -15.04 -1.93 -9.57
C VAL A 458 -15.16 -1.97 -11.09
N THR A 459 -14.98 -0.81 -11.71
CA THR A 459 -14.82 -0.66 -13.16
C THR A 459 -13.52 0.10 -13.43
N THR A 460 -12.61 -0.54 -14.19
CA THR A 460 -11.21 -0.13 -14.32
C THR A 460 -10.84 0.18 -15.78
N TYR A 461 -9.83 1.02 -15.97
CA TYR A 461 -9.27 1.33 -17.29
C TYR A 461 -8.75 0.09 -18.04
N ALA A 462 -8.27 -0.92 -17.32
CA ALA A 462 -7.77 -2.19 -17.88
C ALA A 462 -8.87 -3.15 -18.39
N GLY A 463 -10.15 -2.80 -18.24
CA GLY A 463 -11.28 -3.49 -18.89
C GLY A 463 -12.20 -4.28 -17.96
N ASN A 464 -11.81 -4.55 -16.70
CA ASN A 464 -12.74 -5.08 -15.70
C ASN A 464 -13.90 -4.09 -15.54
N SER A 465 -15.14 -4.56 -15.69
CA SER A 465 -16.36 -3.74 -15.65
C SER A 465 -17.36 -4.38 -14.72
N ARG A 466 -17.76 -3.67 -13.64
CA ARG A 466 -18.61 -4.20 -12.54
C ARG A 466 -18.11 -5.55 -12.00
N PHE A 467 -16.80 -5.63 -11.75
CA PHE A 467 -16.08 -6.76 -11.15
C PHE A 467 -16.01 -6.66 -9.62
#